data_AF-A0A7V1RDY8-F1
#
_entry.id   AF-A0A7V1RDY8-F1
#
_cell.length_a   1.000
_cell.length_b   1.000
_cell.length_c   1.000
_cell.angle_alpha   90.00
_cell.angle_beta   90.00
_cell.angle_gamma   90.00
#
_symmetry.space_group_name_H-M   'P 1'
#
loop_
_entity.id
_entity.type
_entity.pdbx_description
1 polymer ?
#
loop_
_entity_poly.entity_id
_entity_poly.type
_entity_poly.pdbx_seq_one_letter_code
_entity_poly.pdbx_strand_id
1 'polypeptide(L)'
;MDAMSDHVLPTVAGAESGFPSVPADTHHTSAGTPYLREPGVHVVSRPQVSLESLRGFLSGFASELGFQAYLEDPTELPPGAQLCKMAGQLCYASFGPRRTWNDQAARYFHNIKESGHGSVLEHAAYSLLFYGVSRSVTHELIRHRAGFGYSQLSQRYVSGRVLRFVERPEYAGDPELHALFEARIDRAAREYEEMAERLLARQKAGTEILSAEERTDLRKKVQQAARSLLPNETEAPIIATGNAR
;
A
#
# COMPACT_ATOMS: atom_id res chain seq x y z
N MET A 1 -1.07 -33.89 12.67
CA MET A 1 -2.13 -33.17 13.39
C MET A 1 -1.86 -31.71 13.15
N ASP A 2 -2.42 -31.18 12.06
CA ASP A 2 -2.31 -29.76 11.74
C ASP A 2 -3.03 -28.96 12.83
N ALA A 3 -2.26 -28.18 13.58
CA ALA A 3 -2.84 -27.09 14.33
C ALA A 3 -3.33 -26.08 13.29
N MET A 4 -4.60 -26.18 12.91
CA MET A 4 -5.32 -25.06 12.33
C MET A 4 -5.25 -23.95 13.38
N SER A 5 -4.31 -23.03 13.20
CA SER A 5 -4.33 -21.76 13.92
C SER A 5 -5.69 -21.15 13.60
N ASP A 6 -6.52 -20.94 14.62
CA ASP A 6 -7.70 -20.10 14.54
C ASP A 6 -7.23 -18.68 14.17
N HIS A 7 -6.98 -18.45 12.88
CA HIS A 7 -6.81 -17.11 12.34
C HIS A 7 -8.17 -16.44 12.41
N VAL A 8 -8.43 -15.80 13.54
CA VAL A 8 -9.47 -14.79 13.66
C VAL A 8 -9.22 -13.81 12.53
N LEU A 9 -10.15 -13.77 11.56
CA LEU A 9 -10.06 -12.81 10.46
C LEU A 9 -10.01 -11.40 11.07
N PRO A 10 -9.09 -10.54 10.62
CA PRO A 10 -8.96 -9.21 11.19
C PRO A 10 -10.28 -8.45 11.04
N THR A 11 -10.60 -7.62 12.04
CA THR A 11 -11.78 -6.77 11.98
C THR A 11 -11.60 -5.76 10.85
N VAL A 12 -12.45 -5.84 9.82
CA VAL A 12 -12.45 -4.89 8.71
C VAL A 12 -13.39 -3.74 9.05
N ALA A 13 -12.84 -2.55 9.28
CA ALA A 13 -13.61 -1.33 9.52
C ALA A 13 -13.81 -0.54 8.22
N GLY A 14 -14.90 0.23 8.13
CA GLY A 14 -15.14 1.19 7.04
C GLY A 14 -15.49 0.56 5.69
N ALA A 15 -15.87 -0.73 5.66
CA ALA A 15 -16.24 -1.43 4.42
C ALA A 15 -17.43 -0.76 3.72
N GLU A 16 -18.40 -0.29 4.48
CA GLU A 16 -19.60 0.44 4.03
C GLU A 16 -19.27 1.76 3.33
N SER A 17 -18.14 2.39 3.65
CA SER A 17 -17.67 3.62 2.99
C SER A 17 -16.99 3.36 1.64
N GLY A 18 -16.68 2.10 1.33
CA GLY A 18 -15.84 1.70 0.21
C GLY A 18 -14.34 1.90 0.45
N PHE A 19 -13.93 2.26 1.66
CA PHE A 19 -12.53 2.39 2.10
C PHE A 19 -12.25 1.48 3.29
N PRO A 20 -12.22 0.15 3.07
CA PRO A 20 -11.96 -0.80 4.15
C PRO A 20 -10.56 -0.60 4.74
N SER A 21 -10.46 -0.84 6.03
CA SER A 21 -9.21 -0.78 6.77
C SER A 21 -9.11 -1.89 7.81
N VAL A 22 -7.88 -2.36 8.01
CA VAL A 22 -7.46 -3.23 9.10
C VAL A 22 -6.47 -2.43 9.93
N PRO A 23 -6.87 -1.88 11.09
CA PRO A 23 -5.96 -1.20 11.97
C PRO A 23 -5.04 -2.21 12.68
N ALA A 24 -3.87 -1.74 13.08
CA ALA A 24 -2.92 -2.44 13.93
C ALA A 24 -2.53 -1.56 15.13
N ASP A 25 -2.44 -2.21 16.30
CA ASP A 25 -2.11 -1.57 17.57
C ASP A 25 -0.59 -1.36 17.71
N THR A 26 -0.23 -0.32 18.48
CA THR A 26 1.16 -0.03 18.83
C THR A 26 1.43 -0.42 20.29
N HIS A 27 2.41 -1.28 20.48
CA HIS A 27 2.93 -1.71 21.78
C HIS A 27 4.19 -0.91 22.14
N HIS A 28 4.61 -1.01 23.39
CA HIS A 28 5.81 -0.34 23.89
C HIS A 28 6.59 -1.28 24.79
N THR A 29 7.92 -1.29 24.65
CA THR A 29 8.81 -1.97 25.60
C THR A 29 8.76 -1.27 26.96
N SER A 30 9.37 -1.87 27.99
CA SER A 30 9.56 -1.20 29.28
C SER A 30 10.36 0.10 29.20
N ALA A 31 11.22 0.26 28.18
CA ALA A 31 11.96 1.49 27.92
C ALA A 31 11.18 2.51 27.08
N GLY A 32 9.95 2.17 26.66
CA GLY A 32 9.08 3.04 25.86
C GLY A 32 9.32 2.98 24.36
N THR A 33 10.12 2.03 23.85
CA THR A 33 10.34 1.89 22.40
C THR A 33 9.08 1.32 21.74
N PRO A 34 8.47 2.02 20.77
CA PRO A 34 7.25 1.57 20.14
C PRO A 34 7.49 0.45 19.12
N TYR A 35 6.61 -0.54 19.09
CA TYR A 35 6.62 -1.62 18.09
C TYR A 35 5.22 -2.12 17.73
N LEU A 36 5.10 -2.85 16.63
CA LEU A 36 3.87 -3.49 16.16
C LEU A 36 4.09 -5.00 16.04
N ARG A 37 3.03 -5.77 16.27
CA ARG A 37 3.00 -7.24 16.08
C ARG A 37 2.24 -7.67 14.83
N GLU A 38 1.38 -6.79 14.33
CA GLU A 38 0.51 -7.03 13.19
C GLU A 38 0.63 -5.89 12.17
N PRO A 39 0.45 -6.16 10.87
CA PRO A 39 0.41 -5.12 9.86
C PRO A 39 -0.97 -4.44 9.83
N GLY A 40 -0.97 -3.12 9.67
CA GLY A 40 -2.17 -2.37 9.34
C GLY A 40 -2.25 -2.05 7.85
N VAL A 41 -3.46 -2.16 7.27
CA VAL A 41 -3.72 -1.95 5.83
C VAL A 41 -4.95 -1.10 5.63
N HIS A 42 -4.83 -0.01 4.88
CA HIS A 42 -5.94 0.90 4.61
C HIS A 42 -6.07 1.15 3.11
N VAL A 43 -7.26 0.98 2.54
CA VAL A 43 -7.57 1.53 1.22
C VAL A 43 -7.68 3.05 1.37
N VAL A 44 -6.79 3.79 0.71
CA VAL A 44 -6.76 5.26 0.76
C VAL A 44 -7.18 5.91 -0.56
N SER A 45 -7.19 5.13 -1.65
CA SER A 45 -7.71 5.57 -2.95
C SER A 45 -8.30 4.41 -3.73
N ARG A 46 -9.34 4.68 -4.51
CA ARG A 46 -10.00 3.76 -5.43
C ARG A 46 -10.54 4.51 -6.65
N PRO A 47 -10.85 3.83 -7.77
CA PRO A 47 -11.38 4.49 -8.95
C PRO A 47 -12.74 5.14 -8.68
N GLN A 48 -13.01 6.24 -9.39
CA GLN A 48 -14.35 6.76 -9.63
C GLN A 48 -14.61 6.77 -11.13
N VAL A 49 -15.85 6.52 -11.53
CA VAL A 49 -16.25 6.44 -12.94
C VAL A 49 -17.49 7.26 -13.16
N SER A 50 -17.48 8.07 -14.22
CA SER A 50 -18.66 8.74 -14.75
C SER A 50 -19.03 8.08 -16.08
N LEU A 51 -20.08 7.27 -16.12
CA LEU A 51 -20.59 6.74 -17.39
C LEU A 51 -21.20 7.83 -18.24
N GLU A 52 -21.74 8.86 -17.60
CA GLU A 52 -22.37 10.00 -18.23
C GLU A 52 -21.45 10.71 -19.24
N SER A 53 -20.13 10.75 -18.97
CA SER A 53 -19.18 11.35 -19.91
C SER A 53 -19.12 10.64 -21.28
N LEU A 54 -19.65 9.42 -21.40
CA LEU A 54 -19.75 8.71 -22.66
C LEU A 54 -20.95 9.14 -23.52
N ARG A 55 -21.91 9.91 -23.01
CA ARG A 55 -23.15 10.24 -23.74
C ARG A 55 -22.87 10.81 -25.13
N GLY A 56 -21.99 11.82 -25.21
CA GLY A 56 -21.62 12.43 -26.49
C GLY A 56 -20.92 11.47 -27.45
N PHE A 57 -20.11 10.55 -26.93
CA PHE A 57 -19.47 9.50 -27.73
C PHE A 57 -20.53 8.51 -28.28
N LEU A 58 -21.42 8.01 -27.43
CA LEU A 58 -22.43 7.02 -27.80
C LEU A 58 -23.51 7.60 -28.73
N SER A 59 -23.87 8.88 -28.57
CA SER A 59 -24.85 9.56 -29.44
C SER A 59 -24.33 9.83 -30.85
N GLY A 60 -23.01 9.75 -31.06
CA GLY A 60 -22.40 9.91 -32.39
C GLY A 60 -22.61 8.72 -33.33
N PHE A 61 -23.10 7.58 -32.82
CA PHE A 61 -23.36 6.38 -33.60
C PHE A 61 -24.82 6.29 -34.07
N ALA A 62 -25.06 5.49 -35.09
CA ALA A 62 -26.39 5.31 -35.68
C ALA A 62 -27.39 4.75 -34.65
N SER A 63 -28.60 5.33 -34.62
CA SER A 63 -29.60 5.09 -33.57
C SER A 63 -30.01 3.62 -33.43
N GLU A 64 -30.04 2.89 -34.54
CA GLU A 64 -30.39 1.47 -34.63
C GLU A 64 -29.43 0.55 -33.90
N LEU A 65 -28.21 1.01 -33.57
CA LEU A 65 -27.25 0.25 -32.78
C LEU A 65 -27.63 0.20 -31.29
N GLY A 66 -28.47 1.11 -30.82
CA GLY A 66 -28.97 1.14 -29.44
C GLY A 66 -27.87 1.38 -28.39
N PHE A 67 -26.76 2.02 -28.75
CA PHE A 67 -25.60 2.20 -27.87
C PHE A 67 -25.86 3.09 -26.66
N GLN A 68 -26.79 4.06 -26.76
CA GLN A 68 -27.11 4.95 -25.63
C GLN A 68 -27.71 4.20 -24.43
N ALA A 69 -28.39 3.06 -24.65
CA ALA A 69 -28.91 2.19 -23.59
C ALA A 69 -27.82 1.54 -22.72
N TYR A 70 -26.54 1.74 -23.05
CA TYR A 70 -25.41 1.40 -22.19
C TYR A 70 -25.41 2.19 -20.88
N LEU A 71 -25.83 3.46 -20.93
CA LEU A 71 -25.85 4.38 -19.78
C LEU A 71 -26.98 4.07 -18.78
N GLU A 72 -27.91 3.20 -19.18
CA GLU A 72 -29.15 2.90 -18.47
C GLU A 72 -29.16 1.46 -17.95
N ASP A 73 -27.98 0.85 -17.74
CA ASP A 73 -27.89 -0.49 -17.17
C ASP A 73 -28.50 -0.50 -15.75
N PRO A 74 -29.52 -1.33 -15.47
CA PRO A 74 -30.27 -1.26 -14.21
C PRO A 74 -29.47 -1.76 -13.01
N THR A 75 -28.36 -2.47 -13.25
CA THR A 75 -27.49 -2.97 -12.19
C THR A 75 -26.25 -2.10 -12.09
N GLU A 76 -25.99 -1.52 -10.93
CA GLU A 76 -24.75 -0.79 -10.69
C GLU A 76 -23.58 -1.74 -10.42
N LEU A 77 -22.39 -1.39 -10.92
CA LEU A 77 -21.14 -2.08 -10.60
C LEU A 77 -20.25 -1.19 -9.73
N PRO A 78 -19.39 -1.77 -8.88
CA PRO A 78 -18.32 -1.03 -8.24
C PRO A 78 -17.49 -0.28 -9.30
N PRO A 79 -17.06 0.97 -9.06
CA PRO A 79 -16.43 1.81 -10.08
C PRO A 79 -15.25 1.15 -10.81
N GLY A 80 -14.37 0.44 -10.10
CA GLY A 80 -13.25 -0.28 -10.72
C GLY A 80 -13.72 -1.37 -11.70
N ALA A 81 -14.73 -2.14 -11.33
CA ALA A 81 -15.35 -3.12 -12.22
C ALA A 81 -16.04 -2.43 -13.40
N GLN A 82 -16.81 -1.37 -13.16
CA GLN A 82 -17.46 -0.61 -14.23
C GLN A 82 -16.45 -0.06 -15.24
N LEU A 83 -15.30 0.46 -14.77
CA LEU A 83 -14.21 0.97 -15.60
C LEU A 83 -13.62 -0.13 -16.48
N CYS A 84 -13.28 -1.29 -15.89
CA CYS A 84 -12.74 -2.42 -16.61
C CYS A 84 -13.74 -2.99 -17.63
N LYS A 85 -15.01 -3.16 -17.26
CA LYS A 85 -16.05 -3.65 -18.19
C LYS A 85 -16.24 -2.68 -19.37
N MET A 86 -16.30 -1.39 -19.09
CA MET A 86 -16.37 -0.34 -20.11
C MET A 86 -15.17 -0.39 -21.05
N ALA A 87 -13.94 -0.47 -20.52
CA ALA A 87 -12.73 -0.57 -21.33
C ALA A 87 -12.72 -1.82 -22.22
N GLY A 88 -13.10 -2.97 -21.69
CA GLY A 88 -13.18 -4.21 -22.48
C GLY A 88 -14.29 -4.18 -23.55
N GLN A 89 -15.46 -3.60 -23.25
CA GLN A 89 -16.56 -3.50 -24.22
C GLN A 89 -16.29 -2.47 -25.31
N LEU A 90 -15.51 -1.42 -25.01
CA LEU A 90 -15.05 -0.45 -26.00
C LEU A 90 -14.24 -1.11 -27.12
N CYS A 91 -13.36 -2.07 -26.81
CA CYS A 91 -12.55 -2.79 -27.80
C CYS A 91 -13.38 -3.49 -28.90
N TYR A 92 -14.64 -3.82 -28.61
CA TYR A 92 -15.55 -4.54 -29.50
C TYR A 92 -16.82 -3.75 -29.83
N ALA A 93 -16.86 -2.44 -29.50
CA ALA A 93 -18.05 -1.60 -29.60
C ALA A 93 -19.32 -2.26 -29.02
N SER A 94 -19.17 -3.03 -27.94
CA SER A 94 -20.21 -3.88 -27.37
C SER A 94 -21.10 -3.12 -26.39
N PHE A 95 -21.74 -2.05 -26.88
CA PHE A 95 -22.62 -1.17 -26.11
C PHE A 95 -24.11 -1.43 -26.34
N GLY A 96 -24.46 -2.07 -27.46
CA GLY A 96 -25.84 -2.32 -27.87
C GLY A 96 -26.55 -3.43 -27.07
N PRO A 97 -27.78 -3.82 -27.47
CA PRO A 97 -28.64 -4.73 -26.70
C PRO A 97 -28.06 -6.13 -26.44
N ARG A 98 -27.16 -6.61 -27.31
CA ARG A 98 -26.51 -7.93 -27.19
C ARG A 98 -25.26 -7.93 -26.29
N ARG A 99 -24.93 -6.80 -25.65
CA ARG A 99 -23.80 -6.72 -24.73
C ARG A 99 -23.97 -7.67 -23.54
N THR A 100 -22.87 -7.93 -22.83
CA THR A 100 -22.99 -8.46 -21.46
C THR A 100 -23.44 -7.34 -20.52
N TRP A 101 -24.57 -7.54 -19.85
CA TRP A 101 -25.16 -6.62 -18.87
C TRP A 101 -24.42 -6.68 -17.53
N ASN A 102 -24.63 -5.69 -16.67
CA ASN A 102 -23.90 -5.60 -15.40
C ASN A 102 -24.25 -6.75 -14.43
N ASP A 103 -25.47 -7.27 -14.45
CA ASP A 103 -25.89 -8.46 -13.70
C ASP A 103 -25.05 -9.72 -14.02
N GLN A 104 -24.45 -9.76 -15.21
CA GLN A 104 -23.60 -10.83 -15.73
C GLN A 104 -22.11 -10.49 -15.70
N ALA A 105 -21.72 -9.42 -14.98
CA ALA A 105 -20.33 -8.96 -14.95
C ALA A 105 -19.34 -10.03 -14.42
N ALA A 106 -19.76 -10.88 -13.48
CA ALA A 106 -18.93 -11.99 -13.00
C ALA A 106 -18.50 -12.93 -14.15
N ARG A 107 -19.46 -13.33 -15.01
CA ARG A 107 -19.19 -14.11 -16.22
C ARG A 107 -18.29 -13.34 -17.19
N TYR A 108 -18.54 -12.05 -17.36
CA TYR A 108 -17.71 -11.19 -18.23
C TYR A 108 -16.24 -11.19 -17.79
N PHE A 109 -15.95 -10.94 -16.52
CA PHE A 109 -14.57 -10.90 -16.01
C PHE A 109 -13.91 -12.27 -15.96
N HIS A 110 -14.68 -13.34 -15.77
CA HIS A 110 -14.17 -14.70 -15.93
C HIS A 110 -13.66 -14.91 -17.37
N ASN A 111 -14.49 -14.59 -18.37
CA ASN A 111 -14.11 -14.73 -19.78
C ASN A 111 -12.90 -13.84 -20.14
N ILE A 112 -12.80 -12.62 -19.61
CA ILE A 112 -11.64 -11.72 -19.81
C ILE A 112 -10.34 -12.39 -19.32
N LYS A 113 -10.38 -13.03 -18.14
CA LYS A 113 -9.22 -13.73 -17.58
C LYS A 113 -8.87 -14.98 -18.39
N GLU A 114 -9.84 -15.81 -18.74
CA GLU A 114 -9.61 -17.01 -19.55
C GLU A 114 -9.08 -16.68 -20.95
N SER A 115 -9.52 -15.57 -21.54
CA SER A 115 -9.04 -15.11 -22.84
C SER A 115 -7.66 -14.43 -22.79
N GLY A 116 -7.08 -14.23 -21.60
CA GLY A 116 -5.80 -13.54 -21.44
C GLY A 116 -5.85 -12.04 -21.69
N HIS A 117 -7.03 -11.40 -21.69
CA HIS A 117 -7.21 -9.97 -21.93
C HIS A 117 -6.92 -9.12 -20.68
N GLY A 118 -5.80 -9.39 -20.01
CA GLY A 118 -5.44 -8.80 -18.71
C GLY A 118 -5.25 -7.29 -18.73
N SER A 119 -4.93 -6.68 -19.89
CA SER A 119 -4.79 -5.22 -20.02
C SER A 119 -6.07 -4.47 -19.66
N VAL A 120 -7.24 -5.09 -19.80
CA VAL A 120 -8.53 -4.52 -19.39
C VAL A 120 -8.58 -4.24 -17.87
N LEU A 121 -7.86 -5.04 -17.08
CA LEU A 121 -7.80 -4.88 -15.61
C LEU A 121 -6.83 -3.76 -15.18
N GLU A 122 -5.92 -3.34 -16.06
CA GLU A 122 -4.93 -2.30 -15.75
C GLU A 122 -5.56 -0.89 -15.60
N HIS A 123 -6.78 -0.70 -16.08
CA HIS A 123 -7.48 0.58 -15.99
C HIS A 123 -7.96 0.92 -14.57
N ALA A 124 -8.15 -0.06 -13.70
CA ALA A 124 -8.59 0.17 -12.31
C ALA A 124 -7.39 0.14 -11.36
N ALA A 125 -7.10 1.26 -10.69
CA ALA A 125 -6.01 1.38 -9.73
C ALA A 125 -6.48 1.73 -8.33
N TYR A 126 -5.79 1.17 -7.33
CA TYR A 126 -6.07 1.34 -5.91
C TYR A 126 -4.79 1.77 -5.20
N SER A 127 -4.91 2.62 -4.19
CA SER A 127 -3.80 2.98 -3.31
C SER A 127 -4.07 2.44 -1.91
N LEU A 128 -3.08 1.74 -1.38
CA LEU A 128 -3.10 1.10 -0.07
C LEU A 128 -1.99 1.70 0.80
N LEU A 129 -2.32 2.11 2.02
CA LEU A 129 -1.35 2.38 3.06
C LEU A 129 -1.07 1.09 3.82
N PHE A 130 0.20 0.70 3.88
CA PHE A 130 0.71 -0.37 4.72
C PHE A 130 1.56 0.23 5.84
N TYR A 131 1.31 -0.20 7.07
CA TYR A 131 2.16 0.07 8.24
C TYR A 131 2.23 -1.19 9.12
N GLY A 132 3.06 -1.21 10.15
CA GLY A 132 3.39 -2.45 10.87
C GLY A 132 4.15 -3.47 9.99
N VAL A 133 4.71 -3.01 8.86
CA VAL A 133 5.52 -3.81 7.94
C VAL A 133 6.99 -3.45 8.08
N SER A 134 7.85 -4.47 8.09
CA SER A 134 9.29 -4.29 8.33
C SER A 134 10.01 -3.78 7.08
N ARG A 135 11.23 -3.26 7.25
CA ARG A 135 12.09 -2.90 6.11
C ARG A 135 12.34 -4.07 5.18
N SER A 136 12.55 -5.28 5.71
CA SER A 136 12.76 -6.46 4.86
C SER A 136 11.54 -6.79 3.99
N VAL A 137 10.32 -6.69 4.54
CA VAL A 137 9.08 -6.88 3.75
C VAL A 137 9.02 -5.87 2.62
N THR A 138 9.28 -4.59 2.90
CA THR A 138 9.21 -3.58 1.85
C THR A 138 10.31 -3.72 0.79
N HIS A 139 11.44 -4.34 1.14
CA HIS A 139 12.51 -4.62 0.18
C HIS A 139 12.12 -5.71 -0.83
N GLU A 140 11.22 -6.63 -0.45
CA GLU A 140 10.58 -7.59 -1.35
C GLU A 140 9.41 -6.97 -2.12
N LEU A 141 8.55 -6.20 -1.44
CA LEU A 141 7.38 -5.57 -2.05
C LEU A 141 7.75 -4.69 -3.25
N ILE A 142 8.78 -3.85 -3.14
CA ILE A 142 9.19 -2.94 -4.23
C ILE A 142 9.77 -3.66 -5.46
N ARG A 143 9.93 -4.98 -5.41
CA ARG A 143 10.35 -5.78 -6.58
C ARG A 143 9.20 -5.97 -7.57
N HIS A 144 7.95 -5.77 -7.14
CA HIS A 144 6.78 -5.69 -7.99
C HIS A 144 6.76 -4.33 -8.72
N ARG A 145 7.11 -4.33 -10.01
CA ARG A 145 7.36 -3.09 -10.78
C ARG A 145 6.18 -2.69 -11.67
N ALA A 146 5.66 -3.63 -12.44
CA ALA A 146 4.65 -3.34 -13.46
C ALA A 146 3.32 -2.97 -12.80
N GLY A 147 2.79 -1.79 -13.13
CA GLY A 147 1.52 -1.32 -12.58
C GLY A 147 1.59 -0.76 -11.16
N PHE A 148 2.77 -0.65 -10.56
CA PHE A 148 2.95 -0.18 -9.18
C PHE A 148 3.65 1.18 -9.06
N GLY A 149 3.20 1.98 -8.09
CA GLY A 149 3.86 3.20 -7.62
C GLY A 149 4.01 3.19 -6.10
N TYR A 150 5.17 3.62 -5.59
CA TYR A 150 5.49 3.53 -4.16
C TYR A 150 5.86 4.89 -3.58
N SER A 151 5.41 5.16 -2.36
CA SER A 151 5.86 6.26 -1.53
C SER A 151 6.10 5.76 -0.11
N GLN A 152 7.37 5.73 0.30
CA GLN A 152 7.79 5.09 1.54
C GLN A 152 8.41 6.10 2.51
N LEU A 153 8.14 5.92 3.81
CA LEU A 153 8.79 6.68 4.87
C LEU A 153 10.33 6.60 4.74
N SER A 154 10.98 7.77 4.71
CA SER A 154 12.42 7.86 4.44
C SER A 154 13.24 8.04 5.71
N GLN A 155 14.03 7.03 6.05
CA GLN A 155 15.03 7.09 7.14
C GLN A 155 16.17 8.09 6.88
N ARG A 156 16.23 8.73 5.70
CA ARG A 156 17.14 9.85 5.45
C ARG A 156 16.57 11.19 5.90
N TYR A 157 15.28 11.27 6.20
CA TYR A 157 14.59 12.54 6.52
C TYR A 157 13.95 12.54 7.90
N VAL A 158 13.43 11.39 8.35
CA VAL A 158 12.78 11.30 9.65
C VAL A 158 13.78 11.08 10.78
N SER A 159 13.53 11.71 11.93
CA SER A 159 14.35 11.54 13.15
C SER A 159 13.99 10.27 13.92
N GLY A 160 14.83 9.92 14.90
CA GLY A 160 14.61 8.79 15.83
C GLY A 160 13.25 8.80 16.54
N ARG A 161 12.65 9.98 16.73
CA ARG A 161 11.34 10.16 17.40
C ARG A 161 10.16 9.44 16.75
N VAL A 162 10.27 9.06 15.48
CA VAL A 162 9.22 8.31 14.78
C VAL A 162 9.64 6.88 14.45
N LEU A 163 10.75 6.40 15.03
CA LEU A 163 11.16 5.01 14.89
C LEU A 163 10.15 4.12 15.60
N ARG A 164 9.68 3.12 14.87
CA ARG A 164 8.93 1.98 15.38
C ARG A 164 9.58 0.72 14.84
N PHE A 165 9.28 -0.41 15.48
CA PHE A 165 9.78 -1.72 15.06
C PHE A 165 8.63 -2.70 14.82
N VAL A 166 8.93 -3.80 14.16
CA VAL A 166 7.97 -4.87 13.87
C VAL A 166 8.50 -6.16 14.48
N GLU A 167 7.72 -6.70 15.42
CA GLU A 167 7.96 -8.01 15.99
C GLU A 167 7.53 -9.09 14.98
N ARG A 168 8.31 -10.16 14.88
CA ARG A 168 7.98 -11.27 14.00
C ARG A 168 7.00 -12.23 14.69
N PRO A 169 6.08 -12.87 13.95
CA PRO A 169 5.17 -13.86 14.53
C PRO A 169 5.88 -15.00 15.26
N GLU A 170 7.06 -15.39 14.78
CA GLU A 170 7.90 -16.42 15.40
C GLU A 170 8.46 -16.00 16.77
N TYR A 171 8.49 -14.70 17.10
CA TYR A 171 8.94 -14.20 18.40
C TYR A 171 7.77 -13.92 19.34
N ALA A 172 6.66 -13.38 18.82
CA ALA A 172 5.53 -12.93 19.64
C ALA A 172 4.89 -14.04 20.48
N GLY A 173 4.96 -15.29 20.03
CA GLY A 173 4.44 -16.47 20.74
C GLY A 173 5.40 -17.10 21.75
N ASP A 174 6.66 -16.67 21.79
CA ASP A 174 7.70 -17.24 22.65
C ASP A 174 8.23 -16.18 23.63
N PRO A 175 8.02 -16.32 24.95
CA PRO A 175 8.43 -15.32 25.93
C PRO A 175 9.93 -14.99 25.94
N GLU A 176 10.79 -15.96 25.63
CA GLU A 176 12.24 -15.74 25.58
C GLU A 176 12.61 -14.95 24.33
N LEU A 177 12.10 -15.34 23.16
CA LEU A 177 12.36 -14.63 21.91
C LEU A 177 11.76 -13.22 21.90
N HIS A 178 10.58 -13.04 22.49
CA HIS A 178 9.95 -11.75 22.71
C HIS A 178 10.86 -10.82 23.53
N ALA A 179 11.37 -11.29 24.68
CA ALA A 179 12.27 -10.50 25.51
C ALA A 179 13.59 -10.15 24.78
N LEU A 180 14.14 -11.08 23.98
CA LEU A 180 15.31 -10.83 23.15
C LEU A 180 15.04 -9.82 22.02
N PHE A 181 13.82 -9.77 21.50
CA PHE A 181 13.38 -8.77 20.53
C PHE A 181 13.29 -7.38 21.19
N GLU A 182 12.60 -7.25 22.33
CA GLU A 182 12.46 -5.97 23.03
C GLU A 182 13.82 -5.37 23.40
N ALA A 183 14.71 -6.18 23.99
CA ALA A 183 16.06 -5.75 24.34
C ALA A 183 16.88 -5.28 23.12
N ARG A 184 16.64 -5.88 21.95
CA ARG A 184 17.34 -5.53 20.70
C ARG A 184 16.86 -4.21 20.14
N ILE A 185 15.55 -3.97 20.12
CA ILE A 185 14.99 -2.73 19.57
C ILE A 185 15.30 -1.53 20.48
N ASP A 186 15.29 -1.72 21.80
CA ASP A 186 15.71 -0.70 22.78
C ASP A 186 17.18 -0.31 22.56
N ARG A 187 18.05 -1.30 22.35
CA ARG A 187 19.45 -1.06 22.01
C ARG A 187 19.59 -0.32 20.69
N ALA A 188 18.90 -0.75 19.64
CA ALA A 188 18.98 -0.13 18.32
C ALA A 188 18.49 1.33 18.33
N ALA A 189 17.39 1.62 19.03
CA ALA A 189 16.84 2.97 19.16
C ALA A 189 17.84 3.91 19.87
N ARG A 190 18.38 3.47 21.01
CA ARG A 190 19.39 4.23 21.77
C ARG A 190 20.66 4.47 20.96
N GLU A 191 21.22 3.41 20.35
CA GLU A 191 22.46 3.52 19.57
C GLU A 191 22.29 4.41 18.33
N TYR A 192 21.13 4.36 17.68
CA TYR A 192 20.79 5.28 16.59
C TYR A 192 20.80 6.74 17.06
N GLU A 193 20.16 7.04 18.20
CA GLU A 193 20.08 8.40 18.74
C GLU A 193 21.47 8.93 19.14
N GLU A 194 22.24 8.14 19.90
CA GLU A 194 23.61 8.48 20.27
C GLU A 194 24.51 8.73 19.04
N MET A 195 24.39 7.90 17.99
CA MET A 195 25.14 8.06 16.77
C MET A 195 24.71 9.32 16.00
N ALA A 196 23.41 9.59 15.91
CA ALA A 196 22.89 10.79 15.27
C ALA A 196 23.38 12.07 15.98
N GLU A 197 23.42 12.09 17.31
CA GLU A 197 23.96 13.21 18.08
C GLU A 197 25.46 13.41 17.86
N ARG A 198 26.25 12.34 17.86
CA ARG A 198 27.70 12.38 17.58
C ARG A 198 27.98 12.91 16.18
N LEU A 199 27.24 12.45 15.18
CA LEU A 199 27.36 12.91 13.80
C LEU A 199 26.93 14.38 13.67
N LEU A 200 25.87 14.80 14.37
CA LEU A 200 25.44 16.20 14.39
C LEU A 200 26.50 17.11 15.03
N ALA A 201 27.14 16.68 16.12
CA ALA A 201 28.24 17.43 16.74
C ALA A 201 29.43 17.58 15.78
N ARG A 202 29.80 16.50 15.07
CA ARG A 202 30.86 16.52 14.05
C ARG A 202 30.52 17.41 12.85
N GLN A 203 29.26 17.41 12.41
CA GLN A 203 28.78 18.31 11.37
C GLN A 203 28.92 19.77 11.80
N LYS A 204 28.51 20.10 13.03
CA LYS A 204 28.67 21.46 13.61
C LYS A 204 30.14 21.87 13.75
N ALA A 205 31.04 20.90 13.98
CA ALA A 205 32.48 21.11 14.02
C ALA A 205 33.15 21.23 12.63
N GLY A 206 32.38 21.25 11.54
CA GLY A 206 32.90 21.48 10.19
C GLY A 206 33.42 20.24 9.47
N THR A 207 33.00 19.03 9.87
CA THR A 207 33.38 17.80 9.17
C THR A 207 32.88 17.83 7.71
N GLU A 208 33.81 17.85 6.76
CA GLU A 208 33.53 18.08 5.33
C GLU A 208 32.53 17.07 4.74
N ILE A 209 32.68 15.77 5.00
CA ILE A 209 31.76 14.76 4.46
C ILE A 209 30.31 14.96 4.94
N LEU A 210 30.11 15.64 6.07
CA LEU A 210 28.81 15.97 6.65
C LEU A 210 28.31 17.38 6.26
N SER A 211 29.08 18.19 5.53
CA SER A 211 28.68 19.52 5.11
C SER A 211 27.68 19.48 3.94
N ALA A 212 26.82 20.48 3.84
CA ALA A 212 25.96 20.74 2.70
C ALA A 212 25.54 22.22 2.74
N GLU A 213 25.25 22.79 1.57
CA GLU A 213 24.75 24.16 1.45
C GLU A 213 23.32 24.28 1.99
N GLU A 214 22.48 23.30 1.68
CA GLU A 214 21.09 23.27 2.08
C GLU A 214 20.88 22.62 3.46
N ARG A 215 20.11 23.29 4.33
CA ARG A 215 19.77 22.79 5.67
C ARG A 215 19.12 21.40 5.64
N THR A 216 18.33 21.13 4.61
CA THR A 216 17.66 19.84 4.42
C THR A 216 18.68 18.73 4.18
N ASP A 217 19.74 19.01 3.42
CA ASP A 217 20.78 18.04 3.11
C ASP A 217 21.73 17.80 4.28
N LEU A 218 21.96 18.82 5.12
CA LEU A 218 22.67 18.65 6.40
C LEU A 218 21.99 17.58 7.28
N ARG A 219 20.67 17.67 7.46
CA ARG A 219 19.91 16.67 8.24
C ARG A 219 19.99 15.28 7.61
N LYS A 220 19.89 15.19 6.28
CA LYS A 220 20.00 13.91 5.57
C LYS A 220 21.34 13.23 5.78
N LYS A 221 22.44 13.98 5.74
CA LYS A 221 23.79 13.42 5.90
C LYS A 221 24.00 12.76 7.27
N VAL A 222 23.46 13.34 8.33
CA VAL A 222 23.49 12.75 9.67
C VAL A 222 22.63 11.48 9.74
N GLN A 223 21.35 11.58 9.37
CA GLN A 223 20.40 10.47 9.52
C GLN A 223 20.72 9.29 8.60
N GLN A 224 21.18 9.55 7.38
CA GLN A 224 21.52 8.48 6.43
C GLN A 224 22.73 7.66 6.84
N ALA A 225 23.62 8.23 7.66
CA ALA A 225 24.75 7.54 8.25
C ALA A 225 24.34 6.81 9.53
N ALA A 226 23.62 7.47 10.44
CA ALA A 226 23.15 6.87 11.69
C ALA A 226 22.24 5.64 11.48
N ARG A 227 21.41 5.65 10.44
CA ARG A 227 20.50 4.52 10.13
C ARG A 227 21.20 3.19 9.82
N SER A 228 22.52 3.15 9.66
CA SER A 228 23.26 1.90 9.49
C SER A 228 23.12 0.95 10.69
N LEU A 229 22.73 1.48 11.85
CA LEU A 229 22.49 0.73 13.08
C LEU A 229 21.07 0.16 13.17
N LEU A 230 20.17 0.56 12.26
CA LEU A 230 18.77 0.14 12.30
C LEU A 230 18.60 -1.26 11.68
N PRO A 231 17.93 -2.20 12.36
CA PRO A 231 17.74 -3.57 11.88
C PRO A 231 16.63 -3.66 10.82
N ASN A 232 16.52 -4.83 10.17
CA ASN A 232 15.46 -5.13 9.21
C ASN A 232 14.05 -5.03 9.81
N GLU A 233 13.93 -5.25 11.12
CA GLU A 233 12.71 -5.12 11.91
C GLU A 233 12.24 -3.67 12.07
N THR A 234 13.03 -2.67 11.66
CA THR A 234 12.55 -1.28 11.67
C THR A 234 11.32 -1.16 10.79
N GLU A 235 10.26 -0.57 11.33
CA GLU A 235 9.02 -0.38 10.60
C GLU A 235 9.23 0.56 9.40
N ALA A 236 8.55 0.26 8.30
CA ALA A 236 8.72 0.98 7.05
C ALA A 236 7.36 1.27 6.37
N PRO A 237 6.55 2.17 6.94
CA PRO A 237 5.26 2.54 6.36
C PRO A 237 5.39 2.96 4.90
N ILE A 238 4.47 2.48 4.06
CA ILE A 238 4.52 2.64 2.61
C ILE A 238 3.11 2.77 2.04
N ILE A 239 2.91 3.76 1.16
CA ILE A 239 1.79 3.78 0.24
C ILE A 239 2.22 3.03 -1.01
N ALA A 240 1.46 2.02 -1.41
CA ALA A 240 1.59 1.37 -2.70
C ALA A 240 0.30 1.58 -3.50
N THR A 241 0.45 2.09 -4.72
CA THR A 241 -0.61 2.15 -5.71
C THR A 241 -0.40 1.03 -6.71
N GLY A 242 -1.40 0.20 -6.96
CA GLY A 242 -1.37 -0.90 -7.92
C GLY A 242 -2.63 -0.92 -8.77
N ASN A 243 -2.52 -1.30 -10.04
CA ASN A 243 -3.71 -1.63 -10.83
C ASN A 243 -4.24 -3.04 -10.50
N ALA A 244 -5.41 -3.41 -11.02
CA ALA A 244 -6.08 -4.66 -10.65
C ALA A 244 -5.49 -5.93 -11.30
N ARG A 245 -4.47 -5.80 -12.16
CA ARG A 245 -3.77 -6.91 -12.83
C ARG A 245 -2.55 -7.36 -12.01
#